data_AF-A0A6J5ZUM6-F1
#
_entry.id   AF-A0A6J5ZUM6-F1
#
_cell.length_a   1.000
_cell.length_b   1.000
_cell.length_c   1.000
_cell.angle_alpha   90.00
_cell.angle_beta   90.00
_cell.angle_gamma   90.00
#
_symmetry.space_group_name_H-M   'P 1'
#
loop_
_entity.id
_entity.type
_entity.pdbx_description
1 polymer ?
#
loop_
_entity_poly.entity_id
_entity_poly.type
_entity_poly.pdbx_seq_one_letter_code
_entity_poly.pdbx_strand_id
1 'polypeptide(L)'
;MRLIPTARVAIPLLAAVAVAASLPSAASAALTYPKVATADYPAGTVAKTYKVPLTIKPGQNLNLLETLRQNSDMRPSEPGWIVGFVPTLKLADGTTPPVDQIHLHHLVLYLAGTLVTAAGEEKTRWISPKGFGYRYKPTDLFLLNHMIHNLTASPEKVIFEYTLYFLPDTAPAAASITRVRTAFVDVTPSTYPVFDVLRGSGVNGRYTYPAMAPASLMRRNTVLVDHDGSLVATAGHLHPGGLYTDLFLTRGDKTVKIFRSNAYYYGRALGSSWNVSMGATSPAWRVSVKSGDILSVQVTYDSSKASWYESMGIAPVQITDVPSGGIDPFTTAGYASLDQSEVLTHGELKENRDFGGSKTRGFADARKLADGPTLAQVNVKNFLYQQGDLTMPGKKGRPPVVKQGKSLRFLNQDPPTEIYHTVTPCKAPCDRSSGISFPLADGKTIDSGELGFPYSGAAVNQAAAGRASWSTPSNLNPGTYTYFCRIHPFMRGAFRVKAAKSTKR
;
A
#
# COMPACT_ATOMS: atom_id res chain seq x y z
N MET A 1 37.53 91.24 14.30
CA MET A 1 38.19 89.99 14.72
C MET A 1 37.72 89.64 16.14
N ARG A 2 36.68 88.83 16.28
CA ARG A 2 36.28 88.22 17.56
C ARG A 2 35.77 86.81 17.27
N LEU A 3 36.48 85.83 17.84
CA LEU A 3 36.29 84.39 17.71
C LEU A 3 35.00 83.96 18.44
N ILE A 4 34.20 83.10 17.80
CA ILE A 4 33.04 82.41 18.38
C ILE A 4 33.48 80.98 18.76
N PRO A 5 33.18 80.49 19.97
CA PRO A 5 33.57 79.15 20.40
C PRO A 5 32.59 78.06 19.95
N THR A 6 33.15 76.87 19.77
CA THR A 6 32.54 75.60 19.36
C THR A 6 31.60 75.02 20.41
N ALA A 7 30.35 74.72 20.03
CA ALA A 7 29.41 73.94 20.82
C ALA A 7 29.47 72.45 20.43
N ARG A 8 29.66 71.59 21.44
CA ARG A 8 29.61 70.13 21.34
C ARG A 8 28.15 69.67 21.16
N VAL A 9 27.87 68.89 20.13
CA VAL A 9 26.58 68.22 19.93
C VAL A 9 26.62 66.84 20.59
N ALA A 10 25.72 66.61 21.54
CA ALA A 10 25.47 65.31 22.14
C ALA A 10 24.55 64.49 21.21
N ILE A 11 24.97 63.26 20.87
CA ILE A 11 24.18 62.30 20.11
C ILE A 11 23.32 61.49 21.10
N PRO A 12 21.98 61.43 20.96
CA PRO A 12 21.17 60.57 21.81
C PRO A 12 21.28 59.12 21.31
N LEU A 13 21.61 58.22 22.23
CA LEU A 13 21.61 56.78 22.04
C LEU A 13 20.14 56.30 21.93
N LEU A 14 19.67 55.98 20.72
CA LEU A 14 18.39 55.27 20.57
C LEU A 14 18.58 53.80 20.97
N ALA A 15 18.00 53.42 22.11
CA ALA A 15 17.86 52.03 22.51
C ALA A 15 16.87 51.32 21.57
N ALA A 16 17.36 50.36 20.78
CA ALA A 16 16.53 49.47 20.00
C ALA A 16 15.82 48.48 20.94
N VAL A 17 14.52 48.69 21.16
CA VAL A 17 13.64 47.71 21.80
C VAL A 17 13.39 46.59 20.80
N ALA A 18 14.04 45.44 21.00
CA ALA A 18 13.74 44.22 20.27
C ALA A 18 12.35 43.70 20.71
N VAL A 19 11.32 43.97 19.91
CA VAL A 19 10.02 43.29 20.04
C VAL A 19 10.22 41.86 19.56
N ALA A 20 10.45 40.94 20.50
CA ALA A 20 10.37 39.52 20.25
C ALA A 20 8.92 39.17 19.91
N ALA A 21 8.58 39.13 18.62
CA ALA A 21 7.35 38.52 18.16
C ALA A 21 7.41 37.03 18.49
N SER A 22 6.78 36.63 19.59
CA SER A 22 6.49 35.25 19.92
C SER A 22 5.50 34.72 18.88
N LEU A 23 6.03 34.20 17.77
CA LEU A 23 5.25 33.32 16.90
C LEU A 23 4.77 32.17 17.80
N PRO A 24 3.46 31.92 17.91
CA PRO A 24 3.00 30.73 18.61
C PRO A 24 3.64 29.54 17.91
N SER A 25 4.49 28.82 18.64
CA SER A 25 4.90 27.48 18.24
C SER A 25 3.60 26.75 17.92
N ALA A 26 3.42 26.37 16.65
CA ALA A 26 2.31 25.52 16.26
C ALA A 26 2.47 24.24 17.08
N ALA A 27 1.78 24.17 18.22
CA ALA A 27 1.61 22.94 18.96
C ALA A 27 0.97 21.99 17.95
N SER A 28 1.76 21.02 17.46
CA SER A 28 1.26 19.95 16.63
C SER A 28 0.08 19.35 17.37
N ALA A 29 -1.14 19.64 16.93
CA ALA A 29 -2.33 19.00 17.47
C ALA A 29 -2.06 17.50 17.42
N ALA A 30 -2.02 16.85 18.58
CA ALA A 30 -1.82 15.42 18.65
C ALA A 30 -2.92 14.78 17.80
N LEU A 31 -2.52 14.05 16.76
CA LEU A 31 -3.47 13.33 15.93
C LEU A 31 -4.31 12.43 16.83
N THR A 32 -5.61 12.69 16.91
CA THR A 32 -6.52 11.88 17.72
C THR A 32 -6.97 10.71 16.86
N TYR A 33 -6.56 9.50 17.25
CA TYR A 33 -6.89 8.28 16.52
C TYR A 33 -8.10 7.60 17.15
N PRO A 34 -8.94 6.90 16.34
CA PRO A 34 -9.92 5.99 16.89
C PRO A 34 -9.26 4.95 17.78
N LYS A 35 -10.03 4.37 18.69
CA LYS A 35 -9.54 3.27 19.52
C LYS A 35 -9.27 2.06 18.63
N VAL A 36 -8.22 1.30 18.96
CA VAL A 36 -8.00 -0.01 18.36
C VAL A 36 -9.18 -0.91 18.71
N ALA A 37 -9.67 -1.65 17.73
CA ALA A 37 -10.77 -2.59 17.88
C ALA A 37 -10.45 -3.58 18.99
N THR A 38 -11.32 -3.63 20.00
CA THR A 38 -11.28 -4.65 21.04
C THR A 38 -12.19 -5.78 20.60
N ALA A 39 -11.65 -6.99 20.51
CA ALA A 39 -12.46 -8.15 20.20
C ALA A 39 -13.37 -8.53 21.36
N ASP A 40 -14.67 -8.70 21.10
CA ASP A 40 -15.66 -9.30 22.00
C ASP A 40 -16.12 -10.63 21.39
N TYR A 41 -15.29 -11.66 21.53
CA TYR A 41 -15.58 -12.97 20.98
C TYR A 41 -16.62 -13.73 21.81
N PRO A 42 -17.44 -14.60 21.19
CA PRO A 42 -18.34 -15.50 21.91
C PRO A 42 -17.59 -16.38 22.92
N ALA A 43 -18.24 -16.70 24.05
CA ALA A 43 -17.68 -17.60 25.05
C ALA A 43 -17.35 -18.97 24.46
N GLY A 44 -16.18 -19.52 24.79
CA GLY A 44 -15.66 -20.77 24.20
C GLY A 44 -14.82 -20.56 22.93
N THR A 45 -14.66 -19.31 22.46
CA THR A 45 -13.71 -19.00 21.39
C THR A 45 -12.29 -19.24 21.88
N VAL A 46 -11.50 -19.96 21.08
CA VAL A 46 -10.08 -20.23 21.31
C VAL A 46 -9.23 -19.55 20.23
N ALA A 47 -8.07 -19.03 20.62
CA ALA A 47 -7.08 -18.55 19.67
C ALA A 47 -6.20 -19.73 19.23
N LYS A 48 -6.22 -20.05 17.93
CA LYS A 48 -5.38 -21.09 17.33
C LYS A 48 -4.39 -20.44 16.37
N THR A 49 -3.11 -20.54 16.67
CA THR A 49 -2.03 -20.01 15.82
C THR A 49 -1.42 -21.12 14.97
N TYR A 50 -1.33 -20.88 13.68
CA TYR A 50 -0.81 -21.79 12.67
C TYR A 50 0.46 -21.22 12.05
N LYS A 51 1.40 -22.10 11.70
CA LYS A 51 2.70 -21.74 11.15
C LYS A 51 2.93 -22.45 9.82
N VAL A 52 3.23 -21.68 8.80
CA VAL A 52 3.53 -22.18 7.45
C VAL A 52 4.96 -21.73 7.09
N PRO A 53 5.95 -22.63 7.17
CA PRO A 53 7.33 -22.30 6.82
C PRO A 53 7.46 -22.14 5.29
N LEU A 54 8.11 -21.07 4.87
CA LEU A 54 8.30 -20.73 3.46
C LEU A 54 9.78 -20.36 3.21
N THR A 55 10.28 -20.68 2.02
CA THR A 55 11.55 -20.17 1.52
C THR A 55 11.26 -19.11 0.47
N ILE A 56 11.76 -17.89 0.70
CA ILE A 56 11.54 -16.74 -0.17
C ILE A 56 12.81 -16.51 -1.00
N LYS A 57 12.65 -16.44 -2.33
CA LYS A 57 13.77 -16.22 -3.26
C LYS A 57 14.32 -14.78 -3.12
N PRO A 58 15.58 -14.52 -3.51
CA PRO A 58 16.08 -13.16 -3.68
C PRO A 58 15.13 -12.36 -4.55
N GLY A 59 14.80 -11.13 -4.14
CA GLY A 59 14.00 -10.23 -4.95
C GLY A 59 12.55 -10.68 -5.24
N GLN A 60 12.02 -11.67 -4.52
CA GLN A 60 10.71 -12.24 -4.80
C GLN A 60 9.60 -11.18 -4.74
N ASN A 61 8.81 -11.11 -5.81
CA ASN A 61 7.63 -10.25 -5.98
C ASN A 61 6.44 -11.05 -6.55
N LEU A 62 6.18 -12.22 -5.98
CA LEU A 62 5.25 -13.20 -6.54
C LEU A 62 4.00 -13.35 -5.68
N ASN A 63 2.85 -13.42 -6.36
CA ASN A 63 1.53 -13.75 -5.82
C ASN A 63 1.30 -15.27 -5.93
N LEU A 64 1.14 -15.96 -4.81
CA LEU A 64 1.16 -17.43 -4.73
C LEU A 64 -0.03 -17.96 -3.91
N LEU A 65 -0.51 -19.15 -4.30
CA LEU A 65 -1.53 -19.89 -3.56
C LEU A 65 -0.89 -21.03 -2.76
N GLU A 66 -1.09 -21.01 -1.46
CA GLU A 66 -0.71 -22.09 -0.56
C GLU A 66 -1.94 -22.91 -0.19
N THR A 67 -1.88 -24.23 -0.39
CA THR A 67 -3.00 -25.15 -0.13
C THR A 67 -2.80 -25.92 1.16
N LEU A 68 -3.61 -25.60 2.16
CA LEU A 68 -3.50 -26.23 3.48
C LEU A 68 -4.38 -27.47 3.62
N ARG A 69 -5.02 -27.93 2.53
CA ARG A 69 -5.97 -29.05 2.57
C ARG A 69 -5.34 -30.32 3.15
N GLN A 70 -4.08 -30.60 2.80
CA GLN A 70 -3.37 -31.81 3.21
C GLN A 70 -2.61 -31.68 4.55
N ASN A 71 -2.51 -30.47 5.11
CA ASN A 71 -1.73 -30.19 6.32
C ASN A 71 -2.67 -29.87 7.48
N SER A 72 -3.13 -30.90 8.20
CA SER A 72 -4.03 -30.76 9.35
C SER A 72 -3.46 -29.86 10.45
N ASP A 73 -2.14 -29.79 10.57
CA ASP A 73 -1.47 -29.00 11.61
C ASP A 73 -1.44 -27.50 11.30
N MET A 74 -1.84 -27.10 10.08
CA MET A 74 -1.84 -25.72 9.62
C MET A 74 -3.25 -25.13 9.53
N ARG A 75 -4.30 -25.79 10.05
CA ARG A 75 -5.69 -25.29 10.09
C ARG A 75 -6.49 -25.99 11.19
N PRO A 76 -7.72 -25.56 11.52
CA PRO A 76 -8.51 -26.25 12.55
C PRO A 76 -8.89 -27.67 12.12
N SER A 77 -8.72 -28.65 13.00
CA SER A 77 -9.02 -30.07 12.75
C SER A 77 -10.49 -30.44 12.97
N GLU A 78 -11.24 -29.58 13.67
CA GLU A 78 -12.64 -29.79 14.03
C GLU A 78 -13.55 -28.74 13.35
N PRO A 79 -14.85 -29.02 13.18
CA PRO A 79 -15.78 -28.03 12.65
C PRO A 79 -16.10 -26.94 13.67
N GLY A 80 -16.39 -25.75 13.18
CA GLY A 80 -16.68 -24.59 14.02
C GLY A 80 -16.93 -23.32 13.23
N TRP A 81 -16.62 -22.20 13.87
CA TRP A 81 -16.76 -20.86 13.32
C TRP A 81 -15.46 -20.09 13.43
N ILE A 82 -15.08 -19.41 12.36
CA ILE A 82 -13.98 -18.44 12.37
C ILE A 82 -14.60 -17.06 12.65
N VAL A 83 -14.23 -16.46 13.79
CA VAL A 83 -14.76 -15.18 14.28
C VAL A 83 -13.71 -14.08 14.34
N GLY A 84 -12.44 -14.41 14.08
CA GLY A 84 -11.37 -13.44 13.94
C GLY A 84 -10.17 -14.04 13.22
N PHE A 85 -9.35 -13.17 12.62
CA PHE A 85 -8.19 -13.54 11.82
C PHE A 85 -7.08 -12.49 11.98
N VAL A 86 -5.90 -12.92 12.38
CA VAL A 86 -4.72 -12.05 12.53
C VAL A 86 -3.54 -12.66 11.78
N PRO A 87 -3.09 -12.05 10.68
CA PRO A 87 -1.90 -12.50 9.97
C PRO A 87 -0.63 -11.84 10.53
N THR A 88 0.49 -12.54 10.44
CA THR A 88 1.83 -12.09 10.84
C THR A 88 2.89 -12.80 9.98
N LEU A 89 4.07 -12.21 9.91
CA LEU A 89 5.24 -12.81 9.27
C LEU A 89 6.39 -12.82 10.27
N LYS A 90 7.08 -13.95 10.38
CA LYS A 90 8.24 -14.15 11.25
C LYS A 90 9.44 -14.63 10.45
N LEU A 91 10.64 -14.33 10.95
CA LEU A 91 11.87 -14.99 10.52
C LEU A 91 12.00 -16.35 11.21
N ALA A 92 12.94 -17.17 10.75
CA ALA A 92 13.22 -18.49 11.34
C ALA A 92 13.60 -18.44 12.83
N ASP A 93 14.14 -17.31 13.31
CA ASP A 93 14.48 -17.07 14.72
C ASP A 93 13.28 -16.57 15.58
N GLY A 94 12.10 -16.41 14.97
CA GLY A 94 10.87 -15.95 15.63
C GLY A 94 10.71 -14.43 15.73
N THR A 95 11.67 -13.64 15.24
CA THR A 95 11.54 -12.18 15.17
C THR A 95 10.63 -11.75 14.01
N THR A 96 10.06 -10.54 14.07
CA THR A 96 9.30 -9.96 12.96
C THR A 96 10.27 -9.19 12.05
N PRO A 97 10.35 -9.48 10.74
CA PRO A 97 11.24 -8.74 9.85
C PRO A 97 10.80 -7.28 9.69
N PRO A 98 11.75 -6.33 9.53
CA PRO A 98 11.45 -4.96 9.12
C PRO A 98 10.77 -4.93 7.74
N VAL A 99 9.73 -4.10 7.60
CA VAL A 99 8.93 -4.08 6.37
C VAL A 99 9.69 -3.55 5.16
N ASP A 100 10.71 -2.72 5.36
CA ASP A 100 11.62 -2.25 4.33
C ASP A 100 12.62 -3.30 3.82
N GLN A 101 12.58 -4.52 4.37
CA GLN A 101 13.39 -5.65 3.93
C GLN A 101 12.52 -6.81 3.42
N ILE A 102 11.68 -7.35 4.29
CA ILE A 102 10.80 -8.49 3.98
C ILE A 102 9.45 -8.23 4.62
N HIS A 103 8.39 -8.27 3.82
CA HIS A 103 7.05 -8.04 4.34
C HIS A 103 5.99 -8.86 3.63
N LEU A 104 4.89 -9.05 4.35
CA LEU A 104 3.64 -9.54 3.80
C LEU A 104 2.98 -8.39 3.02
N HIS A 105 3.01 -8.48 1.69
CA HIS A 105 2.33 -7.55 0.77
C HIS A 105 0.83 -7.75 0.88
N HIS A 106 0.36 -8.98 0.71
CA HIS A 106 -1.00 -9.34 1.08
C HIS A 106 -1.09 -10.78 1.53
N LEU A 107 -2.19 -11.04 2.23
CA LEU A 107 -2.72 -12.35 2.52
C LEU A 107 -4.23 -12.33 2.42
N VAL A 108 -4.75 -13.25 1.63
CA VAL A 108 -6.18 -13.42 1.45
C VAL A 108 -6.56 -14.85 1.80
N LEU A 109 -7.47 -14.99 2.76
CA LEU A 109 -8.01 -16.29 3.16
C LEU A 109 -9.13 -16.67 2.19
N TYR A 110 -8.98 -17.83 1.55
CA TYR A 110 -10.02 -18.47 0.77
C TYR A 110 -10.56 -19.67 1.55
N LEU A 111 -11.87 -19.65 1.79
CA LEU A 111 -12.58 -20.71 2.49
C LEU A 111 -13.78 -21.17 1.68
N ALA A 112 -13.90 -22.48 1.48
CA ALA A 112 -15.04 -23.10 0.79
C ALA A 112 -15.37 -22.45 -0.56
N GLY A 113 -14.35 -22.08 -1.34
CA GLY A 113 -14.50 -21.47 -2.66
C GLY A 113 -14.81 -19.97 -2.65
N THR A 114 -14.77 -19.32 -1.48
CA THR A 114 -15.04 -17.87 -1.34
C THR A 114 -13.86 -17.15 -0.70
N LEU A 115 -13.63 -15.92 -1.14
CA LEU A 115 -12.78 -14.94 -0.48
C LEU A 115 -13.40 -14.56 0.87
N VAL A 116 -12.65 -14.66 1.96
CA VAL A 116 -13.17 -14.40 3.31
C VAL A 116 -12.74 -13.02 3.80
N THR A 117 -11.45 -12.80 3.84
CA THR A 117 -10.82 -11.56 4.32
C THR A 117 -9.50 -11.38 3.61
N ALA A 118 -9.07 -10.13 3.50
CA ALA A 118 -7.75 -9.74 3.04
C ALA A 118 -7.06 -8.93 4.13
N ALA A 119 -5.75 -9.10 4.24
CA ALA A 119 -4.87 -8.17 4.92
C ALA A 119 -3.75 -7.84 3.96
N GLY A 120 -3.48 -6.56 3.76
CA GLY A 120 -2.32 -6.10 3.00
C GLY A 120 -1.11 -5.84 3.88
N GLU A 121 -0.27 -4.93 3.42
CA GLU A 121 0.82 -4.35 4.21
C GLU A 121 0.33 -3.53 5.39
N GLU A 122 -0.92 -3.04 5.34
CA GLU A 122 -1.55 -2.48 6.52
C GLU A 122 -1.79 -3.56 7.59
N LYS A 123 -1.66 -4.85 7.30
CA LYS A 123 -1.84 -5.96 8.27
C LYS A 123 -3.17 -5.89 9.02
N THR A 124 -4.25 -5.60 8.28
CA THR A 124 -5.61 -5.56 8.81
C THR A 124 -5.90 -6.80 9.66
N ARG A 125 -6.18 -6.59 10.94
CA ARG A 125 -6.77 -7.62 11.80
C ARG A 125 -8.25 -7.64 11.56
N TRP A 126 -8.76 -8.80 11.21
CA TRP A 126 -10.19 -8.99 11.03
C TRP A 126 -10.81 -9.52 12.33
N ILE A 127 -11.85 -8.82 12.79
CA ILE A 127 -12.63 -9.17 13.98
C ILE A 127 -14.09 -9.12 13.57
N SER A 128 -14.79 -10.25 13.67
CA SER A 128 -16.23 -10.30 13.45
C SER A 128 -16.96 -9.64 14.61
N PRO A 129 -18.05 -8.88 14.38
CA PRO A 129 -18.97 -8.52 15.45
C PRO A 129 -19.47 -9.77 16.18
N LYS A 130 -19.69 -9.66 17.49
CA LYS A 130 -20.19 -10.77 18.31
C LYS A 130 -21.48 -11.35 17.75
N GLY A 131 -21.55 -12.67 17.66
CA GLY A 131 -22.71 -13.38 17.09
C GLY A 131 -22.62 -13.60 15.58
N PHE A 132 -21.55 -13.19 14.91
CA PHE A 132 -21.33 -13.40 13.47
C PHE A 132 -20.03 -14.16 13.23
N GLY A 133 -19.99 -15.03 12.23
CA GLY A 133 -18.77 -15.74 11.88
C GLY A 133 -18.86 -16.53 10.58
N TYR A 134 -17.70 -16.91 10.06
CA TYR A 134 -17.61 -17.80 8.90
C TYR A 134 -17.69 -19.24 9.35
N ARG A 135 -18.61 -20.00 8.76
CA ARG A 135 -18.72 -21.43 9.02
C ARG A 135 -17.48 -22.14 8.44
N TYR A 136 -16.90 -23.04 9.21
CA TYR A 136 -15.75 -23.85 8.80
C TYR A 136 -16.02 -25.34 9.03
N LYS A 137 -15.66 -26.16 8.03
CA LYS A 137 -15.56 -27.61 8.15
C LYS A 137 -14.13 -28.06 7.78
N PRO A 138 -13.59 -29.12 8.41
CA PRO A 138 -12.29 -29.68 8.03
C PRO A 138 -12.21 -30.19 6.58
N THR A 139 -13.35 -30.40 5.92
CA THR A 139 -13.42 -30.78 4.50
C THR A 139 -13.39 -29.59 3.54
N ASP A 140 -13.56 -28.37 4.03
CA ASP A 140 -13.60 -27.18 3.20
C ASP A 140 -12.24 -26.92 2.54
N LEU A 141 -12.29 -26.38 1.32
CA LEU A 141 -11.12 -25.82 0.68
C LEU A 141 -10.59 -24.68 1.56
N PHE A 142 -9.32 -24.74 1.94
CA PHE A 142 -8.65 -23.74 2.76
C PHE A 142 -7.34 -23.35 2.06
N LEU A 143 -7.34 -22.18 1.42
CA LEU A 143 -6.19 -21.65 0.72
C LEU A 143 -5.78 -20.29 1.29
N LEU A 144 -4.49 -20.04 1.23
CA LEU A 144 -3.92 -18.74 1.51
C LEU A 144 -3.35 -18.19 0.21
N ASN A 145 -3.91 -17.11 -0.29
CA ASN A 145 -3.29 -16.35 -1.35
C ASN A 145 -2.38 -15.31 -0.74
N HIS A 146 -1.08 -15.44 -0.94
CA HIS A 146 -0.10 -14.58 -0.31
C HIS A 146 0.85 -13.96 -1.32
N MET A 147 1.32 -12.77 -1.01
CA MET A 147 2.43 -12.14 -1.68
C MET A 147 3.39 -11.66 -0.58
N ILE A 148 4.62 -12.14 -0.64
CA ILE A 148 5.68 -11.77 0.29
C ILE A 148 6.76 -11.12 -0.54
N HIS A 149 7.01 -9.85 -0.26
CA HIS A 149 8.08 -9.10 -0.88
C HIS A 149 9.39 -9.41 -0.17
N ASN A 150 10.38 -9.83 -0.94
CA ASN A 150 11.76 -9.79 -0.52
C ASN A 150 12.45 -8.64 -1.25
N LEU A 151 12.63 -7.54 -0.54
CA LEU A 151 13.22 -6.33 -1.08
C LEU A 151 14.75 -6.43 -1.19
N THR A 152 15.36 -7.58 -0.87
CA THR A 152 16.80 -7.81 -0.77
C THR A 152 17.35 -8.76 -1.84
N ALA A 153 18.68 -8.80 -1.98
CA ALA A 153 19.38 -9.70 -2.88
C ALA A 153 19.67 -11.10 -2.29
N SER A 154 19.24 -11.36 -1.05
CA SER A 154 19.49 -12.62 -0.35
C SER A 154 18.19 -13.42 -0.21
N PRO A 155 18.22 -14.76 -0.28
CA PRO A 155 17.06 -15.56 0.08
C PRO A 155 16.79 -15.44 1.58
N GLU A 156 15.56 -15.73 2.00
CA GLU A 156 15.20 -15.78 3.43
C GLU A 156 14.26 -16.96 3.72
N LYS A 157 14.37 -17.51 4.93
CA LYS A 157 13.39 -18.44 5.50
C LYS A 157 12.45 -17.67 6.42
N VAL A 158 11.18 -17.67 6.05
CA VAL A 158 10.13 -17.03 6.83
C VAL A 158 9.14 -18.07 7.33
N ILE A 159 8.45 -17.72 8.41
CA ILE A 159 7.29 -18.45 8.91
C ILE A 159 6.12 -17.49 8.74
N PHE A 160 5.23 -17.85 7.82
CA PHE A 160 3.93 -17.22 7.75
C PHE A 160 3.11 -17.71 8.96
N GLU A 161 2.74 -16.79 9.85
CA GLU A 161 2.01 -17.10 11.08
C GLU A 161 0.64 -16.45 11.03
N TYR A 162 -0.41 -17.20 11.34
CA TYR A 162 -1.74 -16.61 11.45
C TYR A 162 -2.52 -17.19 12.61
N THR A 163 -3.24 -16.32 13.30
CA THR A 163 -4.14 -16.70 14.40
C THR A 163 -5.57 -16.67 13.91
N LEU A 164 -6.25 -17.80 14.02
CA LEU A 164 -7.71 -17.87 13.94
C LEU A 164 -8.29 -17.77 15.35
N TYR A 165 -9.24 -16.86 15.53
CA TYR A 165 -10.15 -16.94 16.66
C TYR A 165 -11.29 -17.85 16.24
N PHE A 166 -11.32 -19.04 16.84
CA PHE A 166 -12.12 -20.17 16.42
C PHE A 166 -13.07 -20.60 17.52
N LEU A 167 -14.35 -20.72 17.22
CA LEU A 167 -15.38 -21.21 18.11
C LEU A 167 -15.78 -22.62 17.67
N PRO A 168 -15.36 -23.69 18.37
CA PRO A 168 -15.73 -25.06 18.03
C PRO A 168 -17.25 -25.28 18.11
N ASP A 169 -17.79 -26.18 17.30
CA ASP A 169 -19.23 -26.53 17.34
C ASP A 169 -19.67 -27.07 18.72
N THR A 170 -18.73 -27.61 19.50
CA THR A 170 -18.98 -28.12 20.86
C THR A 170 -19.21 -27.01 21.88
N ALA A 171 -18.85 -25.75 21.57
CA ALA A 171 -19.09 -24.64 22.46
C ALA A 171 -20.58 -24.24 22.44
N PRO A 172 -21.24 -24.03 23.59
CA PRO A 172 -22.66 -23.66 23.63
C PRO A 172 -23.01 -22.40 22.81
N ALA A 173 -22.09 -21.43 22.73
CA ALA A 173 -22.29 -20.21 21.97
C ALA A 173 -22.29 -20.42 20.44
N ALA A 174 -21.84 -21.58 19.93
CA ALA A 174 -21.82 -21.87 18.50
C ALA A 174 -23.23 -21.90 17.89
N ALA A 175 -24.25 -22.28 18.69
CA ALA A 175 -25.64 -22.34 18.25
C ALA A 175 -26.27 -20.97 17.96
N SER A 176 -25.69 -19.89 18.47
CA SER A 176 -26.19 -18.52 18.28
C SER A 176 -25.42 -17.71 17.23
N ILE A 177 -24.46 -18.33 16.54
CA ILE A 177 -23.71 -17.65 15.49
C ILE A 177 -24.54 -17.57 14.21
N THR A 178 -24.72 -16.36 13.73
CA THR A 178 -25.24 -16.07 12.39
C THR A 178 -24.11 -16.17 11.38
N ARG A 179 -24.33 -16.98 10.34
CA ARG A 179 -23.36 -17.13 9.27
C ARG A 179 -23.24 -15.86 8.44
N VAL A 180 -21.99 -15.50 8.14
CA VAL A 180 -21.65 -14.49 7.15
C VAL A 180 -20.92 -15.08 5.95
N ARG A 181 -21.10 -14.45 4.80
CA ARG A 181 -20.30 -14.53 3.58
C ARG A 181 -19.61 -13.20 3.34
N THR A 182 -18.67 -13.16 2.42
CA THR A 182 -18.01 -11.91 2.02
C THR A 182 -18.47 -11.49 0.64
N ALA A 183 -19.00 -10.28 0.53
CA ALA A 183 -19.01 -9.54 -0.71
C ALA A 183 -17.63 -8.87 -0.86
N PHE A 184 -16.79 -9.42 -1.73
CA PHE A 184 -15.45 -8.87 -1.98
C PHE A 184 -15.55 -7.75 -3.02
N VAL A 185 -15.70 -6.51 -2.55
CA VAL A 185 -15.90 -5.34 -3.40
C VAL A 185 -14.55 -4.73 -3.71
N ASP A 186 -14.25 -4.50 -4.97
CA ASP A 186 -12.94 -4.02 -5.44
C ASP A 186 -13.16 -2.82 -6.37
N VAL A 187 -12.17 -2.01 -6.70
CA VAL A 187 -12.26 -0.94 -7.70
C VAL A 187 -11.91 -1.36 -9.13
N THR A 188 -11.32 -2.54 -9.39
CA THR A 188 -11.05 -3.05 -10.76
C THR A 188 -11.39 -4.56 -10.95
N PRO A 189 -12.08 -4.98 -12.03
CA PRO A 189 -12.47 -6.37 -12.26
C PRO A 189 -11.27 -7.12 -12.82
N SER A 190 -10.33 -7.46 -11.94
CA SER A 190 -9.09 -8.15 -12.28
C SER A 190 -8.71 -9.08 -11.14
N THR A 191 -8.05 -10.19 -11.47
CA THR A 191 -7.42 -11.07 -10.47
C THR A 191 -6.10 -10.47 -9.93
N TYR A 192 -5.65 -9.34 -10.49
CA TYR A 192 -4.63 -8.46 -9.91
C TYR A 192 -5.11 -7.00 -10.04
N PRO A 193 -5.86 -6.49 -9.04
CA PRO A 193 -6.74 -5.35 -9.21
C PRO A 193 -6.08 -4.00 -8.87
N VAL A 194 -5.09 -3.62 -9.68
CA VAL A 194 -4.29 -2.41 -9.44
C VAL A 194 -4.42 -1.35 -10.54
N PHE A 195 -4.15 -0.09 -10.18
CA PHE A 195 -4.13 1.05 -11.09
C PHE A 195 -3.06 2.05 -10.67
N ASP A 196 -2.69 3.00 -11.54
CA ASP A 196 -1.70 4.01 -11.22
C ASP A 196 -2.34 5.37 -10.89
N VAL A 197 -1.82 6.04 -9.86
CA VAL A 197 -2.13 7.42 -9.51
C VAL A 197 -0.91 8.28 -9.80
N LEU A 198 -0.95 9.05 -10.88
CA LEU A 198 0.19 9.89 -11.25
C LEU A 198 0.25 11.16 -10.41
N ARG A 199 1.46 11.59 -10.03
CA ARG A 199 1.66 12.86 -9.33
C ARG A 199 1.04 14.03 -10.12
N GLY A 200 0.25 14.84 -9.43
CA GLY A 200 -0.46 15.99 -10.00
C GLY A 200 -1.78 15.65 -10.71
N SER A 201 -2.17 14.37 -10.76
CA SER A 201 -3.48 13.96 -11.30
C SER A 201 -4.62 14.25 -10.32
N GLY A 202 -5.86 14.27 -10.83
CA GLY A 202 -7.06 14.50 -10.04
C GLY A 202 -7.28 15.98 -9.68
N VAL A 203 -7.91 16.23 -8.53
CA VAL A 203 -8.34 17.56 -8.09
C VAL A 203 -7.77 17.87 -6.72
N ASN A 204 -7.15 19.04 -6.56
CA ASN A 204 -6.58 19.51 -5.28
C ASN A 204 -5.61 18.50 -4.63
N GLY A 205 -4.77 17.86 -5.44
CA GLY A 205 -3.79 16.88 -4.96
C GLY A 205 -4.41 15.57 -4.49
N ARG A 206 -5.63 15.23 -4.94
CA ARG A 206 -6.30 13.96 -4.67
C ARG A 206 -6.83 13.35 -5.95
N TYR A 207 -6.70 12.04 -6.08
CA TYR A 207 -7.27 11.27 -7.18
C TYR A 207 -8.19 10.18 -6.61
N THR A 208 -9.46 10.18 -7.04
CA THR A 208 -10.45 9.20 -6.62
C THR A 208 -10.75 8.25 -7.77
N TYR A 209 -10.51 6.96 -7.55
CA TYR A 209 -10.76 5.91 -8.53
C TYR A 209 -11.96 5.06 -8.10
N PRO A 210 -12.86 4.67 -9.03
CA PRO A 210 -12.82 4.97 -10.46
C PRO A 210 -13.48 6.30 -10.86
N ALA A 211 -13.95 7.13 -9.92
CA ALA A 211 -14.74 8.35 -10.21
C ALA A 211 -14.05 9.40 -11.11
N MET A 212 -12.72 9.47 -11.09
CA MET A 212 -11.92 10.38 -11.93
C MET A 212 -11.23 9.66 -13.10
N ALA A 213 -11.45 8.35 -13.25
CA ALA A 213 -10.87 7.57 -14.33
C ALA A 213 -11.57 7.86 -15.67
N PRO A 214 -10.93 7.57 -16.81
CA PRO A 214 -11.62 7.56 -18.10
C PRO A 214 -12.89 6.70 -18.07
N ALA A 215 -13.92 7.07 -18.83
CA ALA A 215 -15.24 6.41 -18.79
C ALA A 215 -15.17 4.88 -19.01
N SER A 216 -14.21 4.38 -19.80
CA SER A 216 -13.97 2.95 -20.02
C SER A 216 -13.55 2.19 -18.75
N LEU A 217 -13.02 2.90 -17.76
CA LEU A 217 -12.58 2.41 -16.46
C LEU A 217 -13.54 2.80 -15.32
N MET A 218 -14.50 3.71 -15.54
CA MET A 218 -15.46 4.14 -14.52
C MET A 218 -16.48 3.06 -14.11
N ARG A 219 -16.83 2.12 -15.01
CA ARG A 219 -17.91 1.13 -14.82
C ARG A 219 -17.45 -0.20 -14.22
N ARG A 220 -16.39 -0.18 -13.42
CA ARG A 220 -15.63 -1.39 -13.14
C ARG A 220 -15.55 -1.64 -11.63
N ASN A 221 -16.63 -2.24 -11.13
CA ASN A 221 -16.73 -3.21 -10.05
C ASN A 221 -17.87 -2.91 -9.11
N THR A 222 -18.86 -3.77 -9.24
CA THR A 222 -20.06 -3.79 -8.46
C THR A 222 -20.30 -5.21 -8.05
N VAL A 223 -20.64 -5.43 -6.78
CA VAL A 223 -21.11 -6.74 -6.31
C VAL A 223 -22.61 -6.69 -6.23
N LEU A 224 -23.28 -7.55 -6.99
CA LEU A 224 -24.72 -7.76 -6.87
C LEU A 224 -25.00 -8.50 -5.56
N VAL A 225 -25.87 -7.92 -4.74
CA VAL A 225 -26.44 -8.61 -3.59
C VAL A 225 -27.49 -9.59 -4.11
N ASP A 226 -27.25 -10.89 -3.94
CA ASP A 226 -28.09 -11.97 -4.46
C ASP A 226 -29.26 -12.34 -3.52
N HIS A 227 -29.28 -11.85 -2.28
CA HIS A 227 -30.27 -12.19 -1.26
C HIS A 227 -30.52 -11.05 -0.28
N ASP A 228 -31.66 -11.08 0.40
CA ASP A 228 -31.94 -10.18 1.51
C ASP A 228 -31.05 -10.53 2.71
N GLY A 229 -30.46 -9.53 3.35
CA GLY A 229 -29.48 -9.75 4.42
C GLY A 229 -29.08 -8.48 5.16
N SER A 230 -28.01 -8.61 5.93
CA SER A 230 -27.41 -7.52 6.70
C SER A 230 -25.92 -7.45 6.45
N LEU A 231 -25.41 -6.27 6.11
CA LEU A 231 -23.99 -5.98 6.17
C LEU A 231 -23.63 -5.72 7.63
N VAL A 232 -22.60 -6.39 8.15
CA VAL A 232 -22.29 -6.36 9.60
C VAL A 232 -20.88 -5.87 9.91
N ALA A 233 -19.94 -5.95 8.97
CA ALA A 233 -18.62 -5.36 9.14
C ALA A 233 -17.91 -5.15 7.80
N THR A 234 -17.01 -4.17 7.77
CA THR A 234 -16.04 -4.00 6.70
C THR A 234 -14.85 -3.14 7.15
N ALA A 235 -13.76 -3.24 6.41
CA ALA A 235 -12.65 -2.31 6.44
C ALA A 235 -12.11 -2.16 5.01
N GLY A 236 -11.63 -0.97 4.68
CA GLY A 236 -10.92 -0.76 3.42
C GLY A 236 -9.54 -1.40 3.43
N HIS A 237 -9.04 -1.71 2.23
CA HIS A 237 -7.66 -2.08 1.98
C HIS A 237 -7.12 -1.24 0.82
N LEU A 238 -5.89 -0.73 0.98
CA LEU A 238 -5.23 0.20 0.06
C LEU A 238 -3.70 0.10 0.19
N HIS A 239 -3.01 0.59 -0.83
CA HIS A 239 -1.55 0.74 -0.89
C HIS A 239 -1.13 2.15 -0.39
N PRO A 240 0.17 2.46 -0.24
CA PRO A 240 0.66 3.73 0.32
C PRO A 240 0.25 4.87 -0.60
N GLY A 241 0.00 6.02 0.00
CA GLY A 241 -0.60 7.15 -0.69
C GLY A 241 -2.13 7.15 -0.60
N GLY A 242 -2.76 6.02 -0.31
CA GLY A 242 -4.20 5.92 -0.12
C GLY A 242 -4.67 6.68 1.12
N LEU A 243 -5.75 7.45 0.98
CA LEU A 243 -6.31 8.28 2.04
C LEU A 243 -7.51 7.62 2.70
N TYR A 244 -8.40 7.03 1.88
CA TYR A 244 -9.59 6.34 2.36
C TYR A 244 -10.24 5.54 1.23
N THR A 245 -11.06 4.57 1.61
CA THR A 245 -12.08 3.96 0.74
C THR A 245 -13.48 4.42 1.16
N ASP A 246 -14.38 4.56 0.19
CA ASP A 246 -15.79 4.85 0.39
C ASP A 246 -16.62 3.67 -0.14
N LEU A 247 -17.47 3.09 0.71
CA LEU A 247 -18.39 2.01 0.36
C LEU A 247 -19.77 2.58 0.07
N PHE A 248 -20.36 2.18 -1.05
CA PHE A 248 -21.67 2.62 -1.51
C PHE A 248 -22.61 1.45 -1.71
N LEU A 249 -23.90 1.72 -1.49
CA LEU A 249 -25.01 0.83 -1.79
C LEU A 249 -25.94 1.51 -2.79
N THR A 250 -26.34 0.80 -3.84
CA THR A 250 -27.28 1.27 -4.85
C THR A 250 -28.53 0.40 -4.86
N ARG A 251 -29.71 1.04 -4.82
CA ARG A 251 -31.02 0.39 -4.92
C ARG A 251 -31.85 1.14 -5.95
N GLY A 252 -32.17 0.47 -7.07
CA GLY A 252 -32.78 1.13 -8.22
C GLY A 252 -31.85 2.21 -8.78
N ASP A 253 -32.34 3.45 -8.83
CA ASP A 253 -31.63 4.62 -9.34
C ASP A 253 -30.90 5.43 -8.26
N LYS A 254 -31.00 5.03 -6.98
CA LYS A 254 -30.40 5.75 -5.85
C LYS A 254 -29.13 5.07 -5.38
N THR A 255 -28.09 5.86 -5.15
CA THR A 255 -26.83 5.43 -4.55
C THR A 255 -26.57 6.21 -3.26
N VAL A 256 -26.25 5.52 -2.18
CA VAL A 256 -25.92 6.10 -0.87
C VAL A 256 -24.56 5.61 -0.41
N LYS A 257 -23.75 6.50 0.17
CA LYS A 257 -22.50 6.11 0.82
C LYS A 257 -22.80 5.55 2.20
N ILE A 258 -22.48 4.29 2.45
CA ILE A 258 -22.82 3.62 3.70
C ILE A 258 -21.67 3.58 4.71
N PHE A 259 -20.43 3.77 4.25
CA PHE A 259 -19.27 3.83 5.14
C PHE A 259 -18.06 4.48 4.46
N ARG A 260 -17.18 5.10 5.26
CA ARG A 260 -15.82 5.50 4.86
C ARG A 260 -14.83 4.80 5.77
N SER A 261 -13.81 4.18 5.17
CA SER A 261 -12.66 3.62 5.89
C SER A 261 -11.45 4.49 5.63
N ASN A 262 -10.99 5.22 6.64
CA ASN A 262 -9.84 6.11 6.59
C ASN A 262 -8.52 5.38 6.84
N ALA A 263 -7.46 5.87 6.20
CA ALA A 263 -6.08 5.47 6.47
C ALA A 263 -5.46 6.36 7.57
N TYR A 264 -4.98 5.73 8.64
CA TYR A 264 -4.35 6.39 9.79
C TYR A 264 -2.86 6.10 9.81
N TYR A 265 -2.07 7.01 9.25
CA TYR A 265 -0.61 6.85 9.11
C TYR A 265 0.15 7.21 10.36
N TYR A 266 1.17 6.46 10.76
CA TYR A 266 2.01 6.78 11.91
C TYR A 266 3.35 7.40 11.50
N GLY A 267 3.95 8.17 12.42
CA GLY A 267 5.30 8.68 12.27
C GLY A 267 5.45 9.86 11.29
N ARG A 268 6.66 10.02 10.74
CA ARG A 268 7.10 11.26 10.05
C ARG A 268 6.68 11.35 8.58
N ALA A 269 6.08 10.31 8.04
CA ALA A 269 5.79 10.16 6.62
C ALA A 269 4.29 9.89 6.38
N LEU A 270 3.46 10.78 6.95
CA LEU A 270 2.01 10.69 6.86
C LEU A 270 1.57 10.68 5.39
N GLY A 271 0.89 9.62 4.96
CA GLY A 271 0.38 9.48 3.60
C GLY A 271 1.38 8.97 2.57
N SER A 272 2.54 8.43 2.97
CA SER A 272 3.54 7.91 2.02
C SER A 272 4.28 6.67 2.49
N SER A 273 3.75 5.98 3.52
CA SER A 273 4.47 4.88 4.18
C SER A 273 3.57 3.68 4.43
N TRP A 274 4.16 2.51 4.61
CA TRP A 274 3.46 1.30 5.06
C TRP A 274 3.09 1.31 6.55
N ASN A 275 3.42 2.36 7.30
CA ASN A 275 3.06 2.49 8.69
C ASN A 275 1.66 3.11 8.81
N VAL A 276 0.64 2.28 8.62
CA VAL A 276 -0.76 2.71 8.54
C VAL A 276 -1.68 1.68 9.18
N SER A 277 -2.77 2.16 9.79
CA SER A 277 -3.92 1.34 10.17
C SER A 277 -5.15 1.81 9.39
N MET A 278 -6.03 0.88 9.05
CA MET A 278 -7.32 1.21 8.46
C MET A 278 -8.39 1.37 9.54
N GLY A 279 -9.33 2.29 9.33
CA GLY A 279 -10.55 2.37 10.11
C GLY A 279 -11.55 1.32 9.65
N ALA A 280 -11.90 0.40 10.54
CA ALA A 280 -12.97 -0.57 10.34
C ALA A 280 -14.27 -0.04 10.94
N THR A 281 -15.39 -0.58 10.48
CA THR A 281 -16.71 -0.33 11.07
C THR A 281 -16.72 -0.67 12.56
N SER A 282 -17.37 0.17 13.38
CA SER A 282 -17.69 -0.21 14.76
C SER A 282 -18.60 -1.47 14.81
N PRO A 283 -18.62 -2.23 15.92
CA PRO A 283 -19.53 -3.37 16.06
C PRO A 283 -21.03 -3.02 15.94
N ALA A 284 -21.40 -1.74 16.08
CA ALA A 284 -22.78 -1.27 15.96
C ALA A 284 -23.19 -0.97 14.50
N TRP A 285 -22.23 -0.84 13.58
CA TRP A 285 -22.52 -0.62 12.17
C TRP A 285 -23.30 -1.80 11.58
N ARG A 286 -24.46 -1.53 11.00
CA ARG A 286 -25.28 -2.56 10.37
C ARG A 286 -26.22 -1.98 9.32
N VAL A 287 -26.17 -2.51 8.11
CA VAL A 287 -26.96 -2.02 6.97
C VAL A 287 -27.85 -3.14 6.46
N SER A 288 -29.14 -2.88 6.30
CA SER A 288 -30.07 -3.82 5.65
C SER A 288 -29.92 -3.73 4.14
N VAL A 289 -29.80 -4.89 3.49
CA VAL A 289 -29.70 -5.02 2.04
C VAL A 289 -30.78 -5.95 1.50
N LYS A 290 -31.18 -5.72 0.26
CA LYS A 290 -32.15 -6.53 -0.48
C LYS A 290 -31.48 -7.21 -1.66
N SER A 291 -32.02 -8.35 -2.06
CA SER A 291 -31.68 -8.95 -3.35
C SER A 291 -31.88 -7.93 -4.47
N GLY A 292 -30.89 -7.76 -5.34
CA GLY A 292 -30.86 -6.74 -6.39
C GLY A 292 -30.15 -5.44 -6.01
N ASP A 293 -29.85 -5.21 -4.73
CA ASP A 293 -28.97 -4.10 -4.34
C ASP A 293 -27.56 -4.29 -4.92
N ILE A 294 -26.84 -3.20 -5.13
CA ILE A 294 -25.50 -3.22 -5.70
C ILE A 294 -24.51 -2.53 -4.75
N LEU A 295 -23.48 -3.26 -4.34
CA LEU A 295 -22.33 -2.73 -3.60
C LEU A 295 -21.27 -2.23 -4.56
N SER A 296 -20.65 -1.09 -4.26
CA SER A 296 -19.48 -0.58 -5.00
C SER A 296 -18.54 0.16 -4.05
N VAL A 297 -17.25 0.16 -4.37
CA VAL A 297 -16.23 0.87 -3.59
C VAL A 297 -15.53 1.90 -4.46
N GLN A 298 -15.12 3.02 -3.85
CA GLN A 298 -14.17 3.95 -4.43
C GLN A 298 -12.97 4.10 -3.49
N VAL A 299 -11.82 4.46 -4.02
CA VAL A 299 -10.62 4.75 -3.22
C VAL A 299 -10.03 6.09 -3.63
N THR A 300 -9.55 6.85 -2.66
CA THR A 300 -8.89 8.14 -2.89
C THR A 300 -7.44 8.10 -2.46
N TYR A 301 -6.54 8.56 -3.31
CA TYR A 301 -5.10 8.68 -3.04
C TYR A 301 -4.67 10.15 -3.02
N ASP A 302 -3.66 10.49 -2.21
CA ASP A 302 -2.89 11.73 -2.37
C ASP A 302 -2.17 11.67 -3.71
N SER A 303 -2.26 12.70 -4.53
CA SER A 303 -1.49 12.80 -5.78
C SER A 303 -0.50 13.95 -5.73
N SER A 304 -0.36 14.62 -4.58
CA SER A 304 0.45 15.84 -4.46
C SER A 304 1.94 15.54 -4.31
N LYS A 305 2.27 14.47 -3.56
CA LYS A 305 3.65 14.15 -3.16
C LYS A 305 4.42 13.32 -4.18
N ALA A 306 3.81 12.25 -4.67
CA ALA A 306 4.44 11.26 -5.53
C ALA A 306 3.41 10.65 -6.48
N SER A 307 3.89 9.91 -7.49
CA SER A 307 3.06 8.92 -8.16
C SER A 307 2.96 7.67 -7.28
N TRP A 308 1.82 7.00 -7.32
CA TRP A 308 1.62 5.70 -6.68
C TRP A 308 1.34 4.70 -7.78
N TYR A 309 2.26 3.77 -7.95
CA TYR A 309 2.10 2.68 -8.91
C TYR A 309 1.45 1.52 -8.21
N GLU A 310 0.65 0.79 -8.97
CA GLU A 310 -0.04 -0.40 -8.48
C GLU A 310 -0.97 -0.10 -7.29
N SER A 311 -1.56 1.08 -7.21
CA SER A 311 -2.58 1.42 -6.22
C SER A 311 -3.76 0.45 -6.22
N MET A 312 -4.32 0.19 -5.05
CA MET A 312 -5.43 -0.74 -4.84
C MET A 312 -6.58 -0.09 -4.03
N GLY A 313 -7.80 -0.60 -4.16
CA GLY A 313 -8.96 -0.18 -3.39
C GLY A 313 -9.96 -1.31 -3.24
N ILE A 314 -10.00 -1.93 -2.07
CA ILE A 314 -10.85 -3.09 -1.80
C ILE A 314 -11.62 -2.88 -0.50
N ALA A 315 -12.82 -3.43 -0.41
CA ALA A 315 -13.60 -3.57 0.81
C ALA A 315 -14.18 -5.00 0.88
N PRO A 316 -13.61 -5.90 1.71
CA PRO A 316 -14.27 -7.13 2.09
C PRO A 316 -15.45 -6.78 3.01
N VAL A 317 -16.68 -7.01 2.54
CA VAL A 317 -17.91 -6.69 3.29
C VAL A 317 -18.57 -7.97 3.76
N GLN A 318 -18.77 -8.09 5.07
CA GLN A 318 -19.48 -9.22 5.65
C GLN A 318 -20.98 -9.06 5.48
N ILE A 319 -21.62 -10.02 4.79
CA ILE A 319 -23.07 -10.09 4.57
C ILE A 319 -23.63 -11.37 5.20
N THR A 320 -24.72 -11.25 5.96
CA THR A 320 -25.39 -12.40 6.57
C THR A 320 -26.26 -13.15 5.57
N ASP A 321 -26.32 -14.48 5.67
CA ASP A 321 -27.17 -15.32 4.79
C ASP A 321 -28.67 -15.03 4.92
N VAL A 322 -29.08 -14.43 6.04
CA VAL A 322 -30.46 -14.05 6.34
C VAL A 322 -30.52 -12.65 6.96
N PRO A 323 -31.63 -11.91 6.85
CA PRO A 323 -31.81 -10.63 7.52
C PRO A 323 -31.57 -10.74 9.03
N SER A 324 -30.66 -9.91 9.54
CA SER A 324 -30.18 -9.95 10.92
C SER A 324 -30.20 -8.54 11.54
N GLY A 325 -31.27 -7.79 11.28
CA GLY A 325 -31.40 -6.37 11.64
C GLY A 325 -30.53 -5.44 10.77
N GLY A 326 -30.49 -4.17 11.10
CA GLY A 326 -29.74 -3.17 10.35
C GLY A 326 -30.62 -2.06 9.80
N ILE A 327 -29.98 -0.95 9.49
CA ILE A 327 -30.65 0.27 9.06
C ILE A 327 -30.87 0.23 7.54
N ASP A 328 -32.04 0.66 7.07
CA ASP A 328 -32.27 0.93 5.64
C ASP A 328 -31.74 2.33 5.29
N PRO A 329 -30.60 2.43 4.58
CA PRO A 329 -29.92 3.69 4.34
C PRO A 329 -30.62 4.55 3.27
N PHE A 330 -31.69 4.06 2.64
CA PHE A 330 -32.46 4.80 1.65
C PHE A 330 -33.61 5.63 2.24
N THR A 331 -33.83 5.53 3.55
CA THR A 331 -34.73 6.41 4.30
C THR A 331 -33.92 7.54 4.96
N THR A 332 -34.48 8.74 5.05
CA THR A 332 -33.80 9.88 5.70
C THR A 332 -33.45 9.57 7.16
N ALA A 333 -34.40 9.00 7.91
CA ALA A 333 -34.18 8.61 9.30
C ALA A 333 -33.13 7.50 9.42
N GLY A 334 -33.19 6.51 8.54
CA GLY A 334 -32.20 5.43 8.49
C GLY A 334 -30.80 5.99 8.25
N TYR A 335 -30.58 6.73 7.15
CA TYR A 335 -29.27 7.29 6.84
C TYR A 335 -28.70 8.17 7.97
N ALA A 336 -29.53 9.01 8.61
CA ALA A 336 -29.10 9.86 9.72
C ALA A 336 -28.69 9.06 10.97
N SER A 337 -29.26 7.86 11.16
CA SER A 337 -28.98 6.95 12.28
C SER A 337 -27.86 5.94 12.00
N LEU A 338 -27.39 5.85 10.75
CA LEU A 338 -26.35 4.90 10.38
C LEU A 338 -25.04 5.27 11.07
N ASP A 339 -24.50 4.36 11.87
CA ASP A 339 -23.21 4.54 12.51
C ASP A 339 -22.13 4.83 11.46
N GLN A 340 -21.33 5.87 11.66
CA GLN A 340 -20.20 6.23 10.81
C GLN A 340 -18.89 6.23 11.61
N SER A 341 -18.92 5.73 12.85
CA SER A 341 -17.73 5.65 13.69
C SER A 341 -16.79 4.54 13.23
N GLU A 342 -15.50 4.80 13.42
CA GLU A 342 -14.42 3.87 13.09
C GLU A 342 -13.77 3.32 14.36
N VAL A 343 -13.27 2.09 14.26
CA VAL A 343 -12.29 1.51 15.16
C VAL A 343 -11.06 1.13 14.34
N LEU A 344 -9.86 1.26 14.89
CA LEU A 344 -8.64 0.89 14.16
C LEU A 344 -8.47 -0.62 14.12
N THR A 345 -8.08 -1.15 12.97
CA THR A 345 -7.77 -2.58 12.81
C THR A 345 -6.58 -3.02 13.67
N HIS A 346 -5.61 -2.14 13.93
CA HIS A 346 -4.52 -2.31 14.89
C HIS A 346 -3.90 -0.95 15.27
N GLY A 347 -2.97 -0.93 16.23
CA GLY A 347 -2.12 0.23 16.52
C GLY A 347 -0.82 0.22 15.71
N GLU A 348 0.04 1.22 15.92
CA GLU A 348 1.34 1.29 15.23
C GLU A 348 2.16 -0.01 15.41
N LEU A 349 2.75 -0.49 14.32
CA LEU A 349 3.58 -1.68 14.29
C LEU A 349 5.07 -1.32 14.35
N LYS A 350 5.86 -2.08 15.12
CA LYS A 350 7.28 -1.76 15.36
C LYS A 350 8.13 -1.96 14.11
N GLU A 351 7.80 -2.97 13.32
CA GLU A 351 8.44 -3.31 12.06
C GLU A 351 8.25 -2.25 10.95
N ASN A 352 7.34 -1.28 11.15
CA ASN A 352 7.03 -0.22 10.21
C ASN A 352 7.71 1.12 10.59
N ARG A 353 8.83 1.08 11.32
CA ARG A 353 9.47 2.28 11.88
C ARG A 353 10.73 2.74 11.14
N ASP A 354 11.22 1.98 10.16
CA ASP A 354 12.27 2.48 9.26
C ASP A 354 11.68 3.20 8.06
N PHE A 355 11.54 4.52 8.20
CA PHE A 355 11.00 5.39 7.15
C PHE A 355 12.01 5.70 6.04
N GLY A 356 13.29 5.34 6.20
CA GLY A 356 14.34 5.76 5.29
C GLY A 356 14.59 7.27 5.33
N GLY A 357 15.27 7.80 4.31
CA GLY A 357 15.53 9.24 4.17
C GLY A 357 16.71 9.76 4.98
N SER A 358 17.39 8.92 5.76
CA SER A 358 18.59 9.29 6.51
C SER A 358 19.78 9.49 5.58
N LYS A 359 20.70 10.38 5.96
CA LYS A 359 21.96 10.56 5.22
C LYS A 359 22.74 9.26 5.22
N THR A 360 23.20 8.83 4.05
CA THR A 360 24.02 7.64 3.87
C THR A 360 25.19 7.94 2.94
N ARG A 361 26.26 7.16 3.03
CA ARG A 361 27.38 7.16 2.07
C ARG A 361 27.22 6.08 1.00
N GLY A 362 26.16 5.27 1.07
CA GLY A 362 25.90 4.18 0.12
C GLY A 362 25.49 4.63 -1.28
N PHE A 363 25.15 5.92 -1.45
CA PHE A 363 24.72 6.47 -2.74
C PHE A 363 25.46 7.76 -3.07
N ALA A 364 25.93 7.87 -4.31
CA ALA A 364 26.50 9.11 -4.82
C ALA A 364 25.40 10.10 -5.27
N ASP A 365 25.62 11.40 -5.05
CA ASP A 365 24.76 12.46 -5.61
C ASP A 365 24.99 12.58 -7.11
N ALA A 366 24.08 12.03 -7.90
CA ALA A 366 24.14 12.02 -9.37
C ALA A 366 24.29 13.42 -10.00
N ARG A 367 23.95 14.50 -9.29
CA ARG A 367 24.11 15.88 -9.79
C ARG A 367 25.58 16.32 -9.79
N LYS A 368 26.41 15.71 -8.95
CA LYS A 368 27.82 16.07 -8.75
C LYS A 368 28.79 15.16 -9.51
N LEU A 369 28.31 14.02 -9.99
CA LEU A 369 29.13 13.06 -10.74
C LEU A 369 29.55 13.61 -12.11
N ALA A 370 30.72 13.22 -12.60
CA ALA A 370 31.06 13.43 -14.01
C ALA A 370 30.16 12.58 -14.92
N ASP A 371 30.07 12.94 -16.20
CA ASP A 371 29.37 12.12 -17.18
C ASP A 371 30.02 10.75 -17.36
N GLY A 372 29.17 9.75 -17.56
CA GLY A 372 29.55 8.43 -18.02
C GLY A 372 29.63 8.37 -19.55
N PRO A 373 29.77 7.16 -20.11
CA PRO A 373 29.74 6.95 -21.56
C PRO A 373 28.39 7.34 -22.17
N THR A 374 28.39 7.67 -23.46
CA THR A 374 27.14 7.75 -24.23
C THR A 374 26.68 6.33 -24.54
N LEU A 375 25.46 5.96 -24.14
CA LEU A 375 24.92 4.61 -24.32
C LEU A 375 23.49 4.65 -24.86
N ALA A 376 23.13 3.62 -25.64
CA ALA A 376 21.75 3.36 -26.04
C ALA A 376 21.03 2.39 -25.10
N GLN A 377 21.77 1.69 -24.23
CA GLN A 377 21.23 0.70 -23.31
C GLN A 377 21.94 0.66 -21.96
N VAL A 378 21.17 0.43 -20.90
CA VAL A 378 21.63 0.04 -19.56
C VAL A 378 21.08 -1.35 -19.25
N ASN A 379 21.96 -2.28 -18.93
CA ASN A 379 21.54 -3.59 -18.42
C ASN A 379 21.25 -3.49 -16.92
N VAL A 380 20.22 -4.19 -16.47
CA VAL A 380 19.89 -4.41 -15.07
C VAL A 380 20.12 -5.88 -14.79
N LYS A 381 21.04 -6.18 -13.88
CA LYS A 381 21.45 -7.55 -13.58
C LYS A 381 21.98 -7.63 -12.16
N ASN A 382 21.66 -8.70 -11.44
CA ASN A 382 22.10 -8.98 -10.08
C ASN A 382 21.87 -7.77 -9.17
N PHE A 383 20.67 -7.19 -9.21
CA PHE A 383 20.28 -6.04 -8.39
C PHE A 383 21.13 -4.77 -8.62
N LEU A 384 21.67 -4.57 -9.83
CA LEU A 384 22.45 -3.38 -10.20
C LEU A 384 22.05 -2.80 -11.54
N TYR A 385 21.92 -1.47 -11.61
CA TYR A 385 21.84 -0.70 -12.86
C TYR A 385 23.24 -0.52 -13.46
N GLN A 386 23.86 -1.61 -13.90
CA GLN A 386 25.24 -1.74 -14.37
C GLN A 386 26.02 -0.42 -14.58
N GLN A 387 25.66 0.37 -15.61
CA GLN A 387 26.20 1.73 -15.79
C GLN A 387 25.26 2.78 -15.24
N GLY A 388 25.78 3.66 -14.38
CA GLY A 388 25.03 4.75 -13.74
C GLY A 388 24.38 4.36 -12.41
N ASP A 389 24.65 3.16 -11.89
CA ASP A 389 24.25 2.74 -10.55
C ASP A 389 24.95 3.61 -9.49
N LEU A 390 24.17 4.22 -8.59
CA LEU A 390 24.68 5.18 -7.62
C LEU A 390 25.40 4.52 -6.43
N THR A 391 25.34 3.20 -6.30
CA THR A 391 26.14 2.42 -5.34
C THR A 391 27.55 2.13 -5.86
N MET A 392 27.75 2.22 -7.19
CA MET A 392 29.00 1.80 -7.83
C MET A 392 30.04 2.93 -7.82
N PRO A 393 31.30 2.66 -7.41
CA PRO A 393 32.33 3.68 -7.42
C PRO A 393 32.89 3.95 -8.84
N GLY A 394 33.59 5.06 -8.97
CA GLY A 394 34.41 5.36 -10.15
C GLY A 394 33.61 5.51 -11.45
N LYS A 395 34.15 4.99 -12.56
CA LYS A 395 33.54 5.14 -13.89
C LYS A 395 32.18 4.44 -14.04
N LYS A 396 31.96 3.33 -13.31
CA LYS A 396 30.72 2.54 -13.41
C LYS A 396 29.51 3.27 -12.83
N GLY A 397 29.67 4.04 -11.76
CA GLY A 397 28.58 4.84 -11.18
C GLY A 397 28.30 6.17 -11.88
N ARG A 398 29.10 6.56 -12.89
CA ARG A 398 28.85 7.80 -13.62
C ARG A 398 27.57 7.68 -14.47
N PRO A 399 26.64 8.65 -14.40
CA PRO A 399 25.40 8.57 -15.18
C PRO A 399 25.70 8.50 -16.69
N PRO A 400 25.22 7.48 -17.43
CA PRO A 400 25.38 7.46 -18.87
C PRO A 400 24.65 8.64 -19.52
N VAL A 401 25.14 9.04 -20.68
CA VAL A 401 24.59 10.16 -21.45
C VAL A 401 23.73 9.62 -22.59
N VAL A 402 22.54 10.20 -22.76
CA VAL A 402 21.69 10.06 -23.93
C VAL A 402 21.52 11.42 -24.60
N LYS A 403 21.56 11.46 -25.93
CA LYS A 403 21.30 12.70 -26.67
C LYS A 403 19.80 12.98 -26.67
N GLN A 404 19.40 14.23 -26.51
CA GLN A 404 18.02 14.67 -26.63
C GLN A 404 17.44 14.23 -28.00
N GLY A 405 16.20 13.76 -28.01
CA GLY A 405 15.58 13.15 -29.19
C GLY A 405 15.89 11.65 -29.35
N LYS A 406 16.68 11.06 -28.47
CA LYS A 406 16.97 9.62 -28.43
C LYS A 406 16.47 9.00 -27.12
N SER A 407 16.18 7.71 -27.19
CA SER A 407 15.76 6.92 -26.03
C SER A 407 16.95 6.15 -25.43
N LEU A 408 16.87 5.89 -24.13
CA LEU A 408 17.73 4.95 -23.43
C LEU A 408 16.93 3.68 -23.13
N ARG A 409 17.41 2.52 -23.59
CA ARG A 409 16.81 1.23 -23.30
C ARG A 409 17.30 0.68 -21.96
N PHE A 410 16.41 0.16 -21.14
CA PHE A 410 16.71 -0.65 -19.97
C PHE A 410 16.37 -2.10 -20.27
N LEU A 411 17.28 -3.02 -19.97
CA LEU A 411 17.10 -4.45 -20.14
C LEU A 411 17.32 -5.17 -18.80
N ASN A 412 16.26 -5.72 -18.23
CA ASN A 412 16.37 -6.66 -17.13
C ASN A 412 16.89 -8.02 -17.65
N GLN A 413 17.99 -8.49 -17.09
CA GLN A 413 18.61 -9.78 -17.40
C GLN A 413 18.35 -10.86 -16.34
N ASP A 414 17.70 -10.50 -15.23
CA ASP A 414 17.30 -11.39 -14.15
C ASP A 414 15.90 -12.07 -14.29
N PRO A 415 15.09 -11.91 -15.37
CA PRO A 415 13.84 -12.67 -15.50
C PRO A 415 13.97 -14.20 -15.45
N PRO A 416 15.06 -14.85 -15.93
CA PRO A 416 15.24 -16.30 -15.76
C PRO A 416 15.30 -16.75 -14.29
N THR A 417 15.54 -15.81 -13.36
CA THR A 417 15.53 -16.03 -11.91
C THR A 417 14.29 -15.44 -11.24
N GLU A 418 13.27 -15.06 -12.02
CA GLU A 418 11.99 -14.50 -11.53
C GLU A 418 12.13 -13.18 -10.75
N ILE A 419 13.20 -12.42 -11.00
CA ILE A 419 13.44 -11.12 -10.36
C ILE A 419 12.98 -10.02 -11.30
N TYR A 420 12.10 -9.17 -10.79
CA TYR A 420 11.57 -8.01 -11.52
C TYR A 420 12.34 -6.75 -11.12
N HIS A 421 12.54 -5.85 -12.09
CA HIS A 421 13.14 -4.54 -11.84
C HIS A 421 12.31 -3.44 -12.47
N THR A 422 12.33 -2.26 -11.86
CA THR A 422 11.60 -1.09 -12.37
C THR A 422 12.56 0.09 -12.54
N VAL A 423 12.24 1.02 -13.42
CA VAL A 423 12.93 2.32 -13.53
C VAL A 423 11.94 3.37 -13.08
N THR A 424 11.75 3.49 -11.77
CA THR A 424 10.77 4.38 -11.14
C THR A 424 11.41 5.74 -10.88
N PRO A 425 10.75 6.88 -11.15
CA PRO A 425 11.42 8.18 -11.12
C PRO A 425 11.62 8.64 -9.68
N CYS A 426 12.80 9.12 -9.31
CA CYS A 426 13.06 9.64 -7.97
C CYS A 426 13.60 11.05 -8.06
N LYS A 427 13.16 11.95 -7.19
CA LYS A 427 13.71 13.31 -7.18
C LYS A 427 15.17 13.29 -6.72
N ALA A 428 16.02 13.92 -7.53
CA ALA A 428 17.42 14.09 -7.19
C ALA A 428 17.55 14.91 -5.87
N PRO A 429 18.49 14.55 -4.97
CA PRO A 429 19.63 13.65 -5.21
C PRO A 429 19.35 12.15 -5.12
N CYS A 430 18.19 11.71 -4.64
CA CYS A 430 17.86 10.30 -4.46
C CYS A 430 18.91 9.47 -3.69
N ASP A 431 19.65 10.10 -2.76
CA ASP A 431 20.91 9.61 -2.17
C ASP A 431 20.78 9.33 -0.65
N ARG A 432 19.58 8.96 -0.20
CA ARG A 432 19.28 8.68 1.21
C ARG A 432 19.02 7.20 1.45
N SER A 433 19.09 6.77 2.71
CA SER A 433 18.78 5.40 3.09
C SER A 433 17.37 5.02 2.65
N SER A 434 17.22 3.78 2.23
CA SER A 434 15.92 3.21 1.89
C SER A 434 15.10 2.97 3.15
N GLY A 435 13.79 2.93 2.99
CA GLY A 435 12.84 2.58 4.02
C GLY A 435 11.42 2.65 3.46
N ILE A 436 10.42 2.51 4.32
CA ILE A 436 9.01 2.43 3.89
C ILE A 436 8.45 3.74 3.30
N SER A 437 9.20 4.85 3.38
CA SER A 437 8.78 6.17 2.89
C SER A 437 9.79 6.84 1.96
N PHE A 438 10.93 6.19 1.71
CA PHE A 438 11.95 6.71 0.81
C PHE A 438 12.63 5.54 0.09
N PRO A 439 12.82 5.63 -1.23
CA PRO A 439 12.60 6.76 -2.11
C PRO A 439 11.11 6.93 -2.47
N LEU A 440 10.74 8.11 -2.95
CA LEU A 440 9.41 8.37 -3.49
C LEU A 440 9.45 8.47 -5.01
N ALA A 441 8.33 8.14 -5.64
CA ALA A 441 8.15 8.32 -7.07
C ALA A 441 7.80 9.77 -7.44
N ASP A 442 8.66 10.72 -7.06
CA ASP A 442 8.42 12.17 -7.15
C ASP A 442 9.35 12.90 -8.14
N GLY A 443 10.15 12.12 -8.89
CA GLY A 443 11.11 12.60 -9.87
C GLY A 443 10.49 13.02 -11.21
N LYS A 444 11.36 13.31 -12.19
CA LYS A 444 10.93 13.57 -13.57
C LYS A 444 10.33 12.29 -14.15
N THR A 445 9.11 12.37 -14.71
CA THR A 445 8.31 11.20 -15.13
C THR A 445 9.04 10.29 -16.13
N ILE A 446 9.49 9.15 -15.64
CA ILE A 446 9.96 7.97 -16.37
C ILE A 446 9.49 6.77 -15.55
N ASP A 447 8.73 5.85 -16.13
CA ASP A 447 8.38 4.59 -15.46
C ASP A 447 8.37 3.44 -16.46
N SER A 448 8.96 2.32 -16.07
CA SER A 448 9.08 1.16 -16.94
C SER A 448 7.97 0.12 -16.74
N GLY A 449 7.22 0.20 -15.64
CA GLY A 449 6.56 -0.97 -15.05
C GLY A 449 7.57 -2.00 -14.54
N GLU A 450 7.07 -3.11 -13.98
CA GLU A 450 7.91 -4.21 -13.50
C GLU A 450 8.45 -5.03 -14.67
N LEU A 451 9.71 -4.79 -15.05
CA LEU A 451 10.36 -5.50 -16.15
C LEU A 451 10.57 -6.96 -15.76
N GLY A 452 9.78 -7.85 -16.33
CA GLY A 452 9.75 -9.26 -16.02
C GLY A 452 8.66 -9.97 -16.80
N PHE A 453 8.55 -11.28 -16.58
CA PHE A 453 7.48 -12.11 -17.12
C PHE A 453 6.71 -12.77 -15.96
N PRO A 454 5.39 -12.97 -16.10
CA PRO A 454 4.63 -13.73 -15.11
C PRO A 454 5.29 -15.08 -14.83
N TYR A 455 5.32 -15.47 -13.56
CA TYR A 455 5.81 -16.78 -13.15
C TYR A 455 4.99 -17.89 -13.82
N SER A 456 5.64 -18.85 -14.48
CA SER A 456 4.97 -19.89 -15.26
C SER A 456 4.16 -20.87 -14.42
N GLY A 457 4.48 -21.00 -13.12
CA GLY A 457 3.72 -21.80 -12.17
C GLY A 457 2.64 -21.02 -11.41
N ALA A 458 2.35 -19.78 -11.81
CA ALA A 458 1.39 -18.94 -11.11
C ALA A 458 -0.05 -19.40 -11.37
N ALA A 459 -0.79 -19.66 -10.29
CA ALA A 459 -2.24 -19.88 -10.35
C ALA A 459 -3.06 -18.57 -10.36
N VAL A 460 -2.38 -17.42 -10.18
CA VAL A 460 -2.97 -16.08 -10.08
C VAL A 460 -2.12 -15.05 -10.83
N ASN A 461 -2.72 -13.92 -11.21
CA ASN A 461 -2.01 -12.86 -11.93
C ASN A 461 -0.86 -12.27 -11.10
N GLN A 462 0.17 -11.82 -11.83
CA GLN A 462 1.43 -11.27 -11.28
C GLN A 462 1.59 -9.81 -11.69
N ALA A 463 2.43 -9.08 -10.95
CA ALA A 463 2.77 -7.67 -11.17
C ALA A 463 3.64 -7.41 -12.43
N ALA A 464 4.15 -8.47 -13.07
CA ALA A 464 5.06 -8.37 -14.22
C ALA A 464 4.44 -7.65 -15.42
N ALA A 465 5.20 -6.73 -16.03
CA ALA A 465 4.81 -6.00 -17.24
C ALA A 465 4.81 -6.84 -18.53
N GLY A 466 5.13 -8.14 -18.46
CA GLY A 466 5.17 -9.05 -19.60
C GLY A 466 6.30 -8.75 -20.60
N ARG A 467 7.36 -8.05 -20.16
CA ARG A 467 8.51 -7.67 -20.98
C ARG A 467 9.76 -7.51 -20.12
N ALA A 468 10.90 -7.94 -20.64
CA ALA A 468 12.20 -7.76 -19.98
C ALA A 468 12.85 -6.39 -20.24
N SER A 469 12.31 -5.57 -21.15
CA SER A 469 12.92 -4.30 -21.51
C SER A 469 11.93 -3.19 -21.76
N TRP A 470 12.38 -1.96 -21.55
CA TRP A 470 11.63 -0.74 -21.79
C TRP A 470 12.58 0.38 -22.24
N SER A 471 12.07 1.34 -23.01
CA SER A 471 12.87 2.49 -23.45
C SER A 471 12.24 3.78 -22.96
N THR A 472 13.09 4.72 -22.53
CA THR A 472 12.62 6.05 -22.16
C THR A 472 11.91 6.73 -23.33
N PRO A 473 10.99 7.68 -23.06
CA PRO A 473 10.51 8.58 -24.09
C PRO A 473 11.69 9.28 -24.80
N SER A 474 11.57 9.54 -26.10
CA SER A 474 12.62 10.21 -26.88
C SER A 474 12.58 11.74 -26.72
N ASN A 475 11.45 12.27 -26.26
CA ASN A 475 11.18 13.70 -26.06
C ASN A 475 11.58 14.22 -24.67
N LEU A 476 12.45 13.51 -23.95
CA LEU A 476 12.93 13.97 -22.64
C LEU A 476 13.72 15.28 -22.77
N ASN A 477 13.45 16.20 -21.86
CA ASN A 477 14.19 17.46 -21.74
C ASN A 477 15.62 17.22 -21.21
N PRO A 478 16.60 18.07 -21.57
CA PRO A 478 17.93 17.98 -21.01
C PRO A 478 17.94 18.01 -19.47
N GLY A 479 18.87 17.25 -18.89
CA GLY A 479 19.11 17.21 -17.45
C GLY A 479 19.38 15.81 -16.91
N THR A 480 19.59 15.75 -15.59
CA THR A 480 19.80 14.49 -14.86
C THR A 480 18.45 13.89 -14.47
N TYR A 481 18.32 12.59 -14.70
CA TYR A 481 17.19 11.75 -14.32
C TYR A 481 17.68 10.72 -13.34
N THR A 482 17.22 10.80 -12.09
CA THR A 482 17.47 9.81 -11.04
C THR A 482 16.27 8.88 -10.92
N TYR A 483 16.52 7.60 -10.65
CA TYR A 483 15.49 6.57 -10.59
C TYR A 483 15.87 5.45 -9.61
N PHE A 484 14.90 4.61 -9.29
CA PHE A 484 15.05 3.47 -8.40
C PHE A 484 14.23 2.26 -8.82
N CYS A 485 14.57 1.09 -8.26
CA CYS A 485 13.68 -0.06 -8.33
C CYS A 485 12.69 0.00 -7.14
N ARG A 486 11.39 0.12 -7.38
CA ARG A 486 10.37 0.14 -6.30
C ARG A 486 10.24 -1.19 -5.56
N ILE A 487 10.62 -2.29 -6.20
CA ILE A 487 10.68 -3.63 -5.60
C ILE A 487 11.98 -3.82 -4.81
N HIS A 488 13.07 -3.17 -5.23
CA HIS A 488 14.36 -3.23 -4.52
C HIS A 488 14.83 -1.82 -4.25
N PRO A 489 14.29 -1.16 -3.21
CA PRO A 489 14.54 0.25 -2.97
C PRO A 489 15.98 0.57 -2.60
N PHE A 490 16.93 -0.36 -2.55
CA PHE A 490 18.36 -0.03 -2.48
C PHE A 490 18.97 0.18 -3.86
N MET A 491 18.33 -0.26 -4.95
CA MET A 491 18.80 -0.04 -6.30
C MET A 491 18.53 1.42 -6.71
N ARG A 492 19.59 2.14 -7.07
CA ARG A 492 19.53 3.55 -7.47
C ARG A 492 20.35 3.76 -8.72
N GLY A 493 19.79 4.47 -9.68
CA GLY A 493 20.51 4.83 -10.88
C GLY A 493 20.26 6.26 -11.30
N ALA A 494 21.08 6.73 -12.24
CA ALA A 494 20.82 7.98 -12.93
C ALA A 494 21.33 7.93 -14.37
N PHE A 495 20.69 8.69 -15.26
CA PHE A 495 21.21 9.01 -16.59
C PHE A 495 21.07 10.50 -16.89
N ARG A 496 21.73 10.99 -17.95
CA ARG A 496 21.67 12.39 -18.38
C ARG A 496 21.21 12.53 -19.81
N VAL A 497 20.19 13.35 -20.01
CA VAL A 497 19.82 13.83 -21.34
C VAL A 497 20.62 15.10 -21.62
N LYS A 498 21.33 15.14 -22.75
CA LYS A 498 22.04 16.35 -23.20
C LYS A 498 21.48 16.85 -24.51
N ALA A 499 21.38 18.18 -24.64
CA ALA A 499 20.95 18.82 -25.87
C ALA A 499 21.79 18.34 -27.05
N ALA A 500 21.13 18.12 -28.20
CA ALA A 500 21.87 17.95 -29.44
C ALA A 500 22.67 19.23 -29.69
N LYS A 501 23.96 19.11 -30.02
CA LYS A 501 24.72 20.29 -30.46
C LYS A 501 24.02 20.84 -31.71
N SER A 502 23.58 22.09 -31.65
CA SER A 502 23.10 22.82 -32.83
C SER A 502 24.20 22.81 -33.88
N THR A 503 24.04 22.02 -34.94
CA THR A 503 24.72 22.29 -36.20
C THR A 503 24.08 23.55 -36.77
N LYS A 504 24.62 24.72 -36.40
CA LYS A 504 24.43 25.91 -37.24
C LYS A 504 25.02 25.56 -38.59
N ARG A 505 24.16 25.40 -39.60
CA ARG A 505 24.56 25.46 -41.01
C ARG A 505 24.60 26.92 -41.43
#